data_AF-A0A950BMF1-F1
#
_entry.id   AF-A0A950BMF1-F1
#
_cell.length_a   1.000
_cell.length_b   1.000
_cell.length_c   1.000
_cell.angle_alpha   90.00
_cell.angle_beta   90.00
_cell.angle_gamma   90.00
#
_symmetry.space_group_name_H-M   'P 1'
#
loop_
_entity.id
_entity.type
_entity.pdbx_description
1 polymer ?
#
loop_
_entity_poly.entity_id
_entity_poly.type
_entity_poly.pdbx_seq_one_letter_code
_entity_poly.pdbx_strand_id
1 'polypeptide(L)'
;MPSPLAALSPLDGRYARTADPLREHFSEQALIRNRVRVELAWLRGLASHKDISELRPFSARTQAELEKLVKGFSEKDAEKIKGIEAKTNHDVKAIEYWIKARLAKNAEVQRSLEFVHFACTSEDINNLAYALMLAESREKVLLPRLEDLIQSLRNLARKHAALPMLSRTHGQPASPTTLGKEMANFAQRLA
;
A
#
# COMPACT_ATOMS: atom_id res chain seq x y z
N MET A 1 -2.42 -14.93 14.63
CA MET A 1 -0.97 -14.71 14.44
C MET A 1 -0.20 -15.27 15.64
N PRO A 2 1.04 -15.76 15.47
CA PRO A 2 1.90 -16.09 16.61
C PRO A 2 2.08 -14.86 17.51
N SER A 3 2.34 -15.07 18.81
CA SER A 3 2.61 -13.96 19.72
C SER A 3 3.85 -13.18 19.26
N PRO A 4 3.99 -11.89 19.63
CA PRO A 4 5.20 -11.12 19.29
C PRO A 4 6.51 -11.75 19.75
N LEU A 5 6.49 -12.56 20.82
CA LEU A 5 7.66 -13.30 21.33
C LEU A 5 8.00 -14.56 20.49
N ALA A 6 7.00 -15.13 19.80
CA ALA A 6 7.17 -16.30 18.94
C ALA A 6 7.29 -15.93 17.45
N ALA A 7 7.26 -14.63 17.11
CA ALA A 7 7.41 -14.17 15.74
C ALA A 7 8.84 -14.44 15.22
N LEU A 8 8.95 -15.03 14.02
CA LEU A 8 10.24 -15.31 13.37
C LEU A 8 10.94 -14.01 12.94
N SER A 9 10.18 -13.09 12.35
CA SER A 9 10.68 -11.77 11.94
C SER A 9 10.53 -10.77 13.10
N PRO A 10 11.56 -9.98 13.42
CA PRO A 10 11.44 -8.94 14.42
C PRO A 10 10.49 -7.81 13.97
N LEU A 11 10.21 -7.67 12.67
CA LEU A 11 9.26 -6.68 12.14
C LEU A 11 7.81 -6.97 12.59
N ASP A 12 7.47 -8.23 12.89
CA ASP A 12 6.18 -8.63 13.43
C ASP A 12 6.22 -8.95 14.94
N GLY A 13 7.40 -8.83 15.56
CA GLY A 13 7.63 -9.06 16.98
C GLY A 13 8.20 -7.82 17.67
N ARG A 14 9.50 -7.83 17.95
CA ARG A 14 10.23 -6.79 18.69
C ARG A 14 9.97 -5.36 18.19
N TYR A 15 9.85 -5.17 16.88
CA TYR A 15 9.68 -3.88 16.22
C TYR A 15 8.28 -3.68 15.64
N ALA A 16 7.31 -4.56 15.97
CA ALA A 16 5.96 -4.51 15.43
C ALA A 16 5.31 -3.15 15.61
N ARG A 17 5.45 -2.53 16.79
CA ARG A 17 4.89 -1.19 17.06
C ARG A 17 5.45 -0.11 16.12
N THR A 18 6.73 -0.18 15.75
CA THR A 18 7.36 0.78 14.85
C THR A 18 6.97 0.52 13.40
N ALA A 19 6.84 -0.75 13.02
CA ALA A 19 6.49 -1.16 11.67
C ALA A 19 4.96 -1.19 11.41
N ASP A 20 4.13 -1.05 12.43
CA ASP A 20 2.67 -1.22 12.33
C ASP A 20 2.00 -0.39 11.22
N PRO A 21 2.38 0.88 10.96
CA PRO A 21 1.82 1.65 9.85
C PRO A 21 2.03 0.99 8.46
N LEU A 22 3.04 0.13 8.32
CA LEU A 22 3.30 -0.60 7.08
C LEU A 22 2.39 -1.83 6.90
N ARG A 23 1.74 -2.31 7.96
CA ARG A 23 0.87 -3.51 7.92
C ARG A 23 -0.32 -3.30 6.99
N GLU A 24 -0.86 -2.09 6.92
CA GLU A 24 -1.93 -1.74 5.98
C GLU A 24 -1.48 -1.75 4.52
N HIS A 25 -0.18 -1.73 4.23
CA HIS A 25 0.37 -1.63 2.89
C HIS A 25 1.07 -2.90 2.40
N PHE A 26 1.73 -3.66 3.28
CA PHE A 26 2.61 -4.78 2.90
C PHE A 26 2.23 -6.13 3.50
N SER A 27 1.06 -6.26 4.13
CA SER A 27 0.53 -7.55 4.55
C SER A 27 -0.12 -8.33 3.40
N GLU A 28 -0.32 -9.63 3.57
CA GLU A 28 -1.12 -10.45 2.65
C GLU A 28 -2.54 -9.87 2.47
N GLN A 29 -3.16 -9.38 3.55
CA GLN A 29 -4.45 -8.68 3.48
C GLN A 29 -4.37 -7.45 2.57
N ALA A 30 -3.29 -6.66 2.67
CA ALA A 30 -3.09 -5.49 1.82
C ALA A 30 -2.91 -5.87 0.34
N LEU A 31 -2.17 -6.95 0.06
CA LEU A 31 -2.02 -7.47 -1.30
C LEU A 31 -3.38 -7.90 -1.88
N ILE A 32 -4.15 -8.71 -1.16
CA ILE A 32 -5.47 -9.18 -1.61
C ILE A 32 -6.42 -7.99 -1.82
N ARG A 33 -6.44 -7.02 -0.90
CA ARG A 33 -7.25 -5.80 -1.03
C ARG A 33 -6.91 -5.04 -2.31
N ASN A 34 -5.63 -4.88 -2.63
CA ASN A 34 -5.20 -4.15 -3.82
C ASN A 34 -5.45 -4.95 -5.10
N ARG A 35 -5.31 -6.29 -5.09
CA ARG A 35 -5.74 -7.14 -6.21
C ARG A 35 -7.23 -6.98 -6.50
N VAL A 36 -8.08 -7.05 -5.48
CA VAL A 36 -9.53 -6.78 -5.59
C VAL A 36 -9.80 -5.38 -6.16
N ARG A 37 -9.07 -4.36 -5.69
CA ARG A 37 -9.20 -2.99 -6.20
C ARG A 37 -8.88 -2.90 -7.69
N VAL A 38 -7.80 -3.55 -8.14
CA VAL A 38 -7.39 -3.56 -9.55
C VAL A 38 -8.40 -4.31 -10.41
N GLU A 39 -8.83 -5.51 -9.98
CA GLU A 39 -9.84 -6.31 -10.68
C GLU A 39 -11.16 -5.55 -10.88
N LEU A 40 -11.64 -4.88 -9.84
CA LEU A 40 -12.86 -4.09 -9.93
C LEU A 40 -12.69 -2.83 -10.77
N ALA A 41 -11.51 -2.21 -10.75
CA ALA A 41 -11.19 -1.09 -11.63
C ALA A 41 -11.13 -1.53 -13.10
N TRP A 42 -10.56 -2.70 -13.37
CA TRP A 42 -10.49 -3.30 -14.69
C TRP A 42 -11.90 -3.60 -15.23
N LEU A 43 -12.73 -4.28 -14.44
CA LEU A 43 -14.11 -4.59 -14.81
C LEU A 43 -14.92 -3.31 -15.11
N ARG A 44 -14.74 -2.26 -14.30
CA ARG A 44 -15.36 -0.94 -14.56
C ARG A 44 -14.84 -0.30 -15.84
N GLY A 45 -13.53 -0.40 -16.08
CA GLY A 45 -12.89 0.08 -17.30
C GLY A 45 -13.49 -0.56 -18.54
N LEU A 46 -13.54 -1.90 -18.56
CA LEU A 46 -14.17 -2.68 -19.63
C LEU A 46 -15.64 -2.27 -19.84
N ALA A 47 -16.43 -2.19 -18.77
CA ALA A 47 -17.85 -1.84 -18.86
C ALA A 47 -18.08 -0.42 -19.39
N SER A 48 -17.13 0.49 -19.20
CA SER A 48 -17.20 1.85 -19.71
C SER A 48 -16.72 2.00 -21.16
N HIS A 49 -16.07 0.97 -21.71
CA HIS A 49 -15.47 1.01 -23.03
C HIS A 49 -16.54 0.84 -24.13
N LYS A 50 -16.64 1.80 -25.04
CA LYS A 50 -17.72 1.86 -26.04
C LYS A 50 -17.73 0.67 -27.00
N ASP A 51 -16.55 0.13 -27.30
CA ASP A 51 -16.38 -0.97 -28.26
C ASP A 51 -16.65 -2.36 -27.66
N ILE A 52 -16.85 -2.47 -26.34
CA ILE A 52 -17.13 -3.75 -25.65
C ILE A 52 -18.64 -3.82 -25.39
N SER A 53 -19.40 -4.26 -26.40
CA SER A 53 -20.87 -4.25 -26.36
C SER A 53 -21.47 -5.32 -25.43
N GLU A 54 -20.72 -6.39 -25.17
CA GLU A 54 -21.07 -7.53 -24.34
C GLU A 54 -21.15 -7.17 -22.86
N LEU A 55 -20.44 -6.11 -22.45
CA LEU A 55 -20.40 -5.61 -21.08
C LEU A 55 -20.95 -4.18 -21.01
N ARG A 56 -22.22 -4.04 -20.61
CA ARG A 56 -22.87 -2.73 -20.51
C ARG A 56 -22.27 -1.88 -19.38
N PRO A 57 -22.26 -0.54 -19.52
CA PRO A 57 -21.84 0.35 -18.45
C PRO A 57 -22.64 0.15 -17.16
N PHE A 58 -21.93 0.12 -16.03
CA PHE A 58 -22.56 0.04 -14.71
C PHE A 58 -23.28 1.33 -14.35
N SER A 59 -24.47 1.18 -13.76
CA SER A 59 -25.21 2.31 -13.20
C SER A 59 -24.43 2.99 -12.07
N ALA A 60 -24.72 4.27 -11.79
CA ALA A 60 -24.08 5.01 -10.71
C ALA A 60 -24.23 4.30 -9.35
N ARG A 61 -25.37 3.61 -9.13
CA ARG A 61 -25.60 2.79 -7.95
C ARG A 61 -24.62 1.63 -7.87
N THR A 62 -24.48 0.84 -8.95
CA THR A 62 -23.53 -0.28 -8.99
C THR A 62 -22.10 0.21 -8.79
N GLN A 63 -21.71 1.32 -9.43
CA GLN A 63 -20.37 1.90 -9.23
C GLN A 63 -20.11 2.27 -7.76
N ALA A 64 -21.09 2.88 -7.09
CA ALA A 64 -20.98 3.20 -5.66
C ALA A 64 -20.90 1.93 -4.78
N GLU A 65 -21.63 0.86 -5.14
CA GLU A 65 -21.55 -0.43 -4.45
C GLU A 65 -20.14 -1.06 -4.59
N LEU A 66 -19.55 -1.02 -5.79
CA LEU A 66 -18.19 -1.51 -6.05
C LEU A 66 -17.13 -0.71 -5.27
N GLU A 67 -17.23 0.61 -5.25
CA GLU A 67 -16.31 1.46 -4.49
C GLU A 67 -16.42 1.24 -2.98
N LYS A 68 -17.64 1.06 -2.47
CA LYS A 68 -17.88 0.74 -1.07
C LYS A 68 -17.29 -0.62 -0.69
N LEU A 69 -17.31 -1.59 -1.61
CA LEU A 69 -16.71 -2.91 -1.42
C LEU A 69 -15.19 -2.81 -1.21
N VAL A 70 -14.50 -2.00 -2.02
CA VAL A 70 -13.05 -1.77 -1.88
C VAL A 70 -12.73 -1.02 -0.59
N LYS A 71 -13.46 0.08 -0.31
CA LYS A 71 -13.24 0.91 0.89
C LYS A 71 -13.52 0.15 2.19
N GLY A 72 -14.50 -0.75 2.18
CA GLY A 72 -14.90 -1.56 3.33
C GLY A 72 -14.23 -2.94 3.40
N PHE A 73 -13.18 -3.19 2.61
CA PHE A 73 -12.52 -4.49 2.58
C PHE A 73 -11.89 -4.82 3.94
N SER A 74 -12.21 -5.99 4.48
CA SER A 74 -11.84 -6.39 5.84
C SER A 74 -10.93 -7.62 5.88
N GLU A 75 -10.34 -7.92 7.04
CA GLU A 75 -9.58 -9.16 7.26
C GLU A 75 -10.45 -10.39 6.98
N LYS A 76 -11.72 -10.37 7.42
CA LYS A 76 -12.70 -11.44 7.13
C LYS A 76 -12.94 -11.65 5.64
N ASP A 77 -12.80 -10.60 4.82
CA ASP A 77 -12.90 -10.74 3.37
C ASP A 77 -11.64 -11.40 2.79
N ALA A 78 -10.46 -11.03 3.29
CA ALA A 78 -9.20 -11.66 2.93
C ALA A 78 -9.18 -13.15 3.29
N GLU A 79 -9.62 -13.51 4.50
CA GLU A 79 -9.79 -14.90 4.95
C GLU A 79 -10.73 -15.69 4.04
N LYS A 80 -11.86 -15.10 3.63
CA LYS A 80 -12.78 -15.74 2.68
C LYS A 80 -12.12 -16.01 1.34
N ILE A 81 -11.39 -15.04 0.80
CA ILE A 81 -10.66 -15.21 -0.47
C ILE A 81 -9.62 -16.33 -0.32
N LYS A 82 -8.78 -16.32 0.73
CA LYS A 82 -7.83 -17.42 0.99
C LYS A 82 -8.52 -18.78 1.11
N GLY A 83 -9.69 -18.83 1.76
CA GLY A 83 -10.47 -20.06 1.89
C GLY A 83 -11.01 -20.60 0.56
N ILE A 84 -11.32 -19.73 -0.40
CA ILE A 84 -11.71 -20.13 -1.76
C ILE A 84 -10.46 -20.51 -2.57
N GLU A 85 -9.37 -19.75 -2.45
CA GLU A 85 -8.08 -20.03 -3.10
C GLU A 85 -7.57 -21.42 -2.71
N ALA A 86 -7.66 -21.81 -1.43
CA ALA A 86 -7.27 -23.14 -0.97
C ALA A 86 -8.04 -24.29 -1.63
N LYS A 87 -9.26 -24.04 -2.12
CA LYS A 87 -10.08 -25.05 -2.82
C LYS A 87 -9.84 -25.05 -4.34
N THR A 88 -9.55 -23.88 -4.89
CA THR A 88 -9.43 -23.66 -6.35
C THR A 88 -7.97 -23.72 -6.84
N ASN A 89 -7.01 -23.57 -5.93
CA ASN A 89 -5.58 -23.36 -6.19
C ASN A 89 -5.32 -22.23 -7.19
N HIS A 90 -6.19 -21.21 -7.20
CA HIS A 90 -6.14 -20.08 -8.14
C HIS A 90 -6.67 -18.79 -7.48
N ASP A 91 -5.81 -17.79 -7.37
CA ASP A 91 -6.09 -16.51 -6.71
C ASP A 91 -7.17 -15.67 -7.42
N VAL A 92 -7.11 -15.57 -8.75
CA VAL A 92 -8.13 -14.88 -9.56
C VAL A 92 -9.51 -15.50 -9.36
N LYS A 93 -9.61 -16.84 -9.45
CA LYS A 93 -10.89 -17.52 -9.29
C LYS A 93 -11.47 -17.31 -7.89
N ALA A 94 -10.60 -17.21 -6.88
CA ALA A 94 -11.02 -16.86 -5.52
C ALA A 94 -11.61 -15.45 -5.41
N ILE A 95 -11.02 -14.47 -6.09
CA ILE A 95 -11.55 -13.09 -6.15
C ILE A 95 -12.90 -13.06 -6.88
N GLU A 96 -13.02 -13.73 -8.03
CA GLU A 96 -14.27 -13.82 -8.78
C GLU A 96 -15.42 -14.40 -7.93
N TYR A 97 -15.19 -15.56 -7.29
CA TYR A 97 -16.17 -16.18 -6.40
C TYR A 97 -16.54 -15.29 -5.22
N TRP A 98 -15.57 -14.56 -4.66
CA TRP A 98 -15.82 -13.63 -3.57
C TRP A 98 -16.67 -12.43 -4.04
N ILE A 99 -16.38 -11.83 -5.21
CA ILE A 99 -17.20 -10.77 -5.81
C ILE A 99 -18.63 -11.27 -6.05
N LYS A 100 -18.77 -12.46 -6.65
CA LYS A 100 -20.06 -13.12 -6.90
C LYS A 100 -20.89 -13.24 -5.63
N ALA A 101 -20.29 -13.68 -4.54
CA ALA A 101 -20.97 -13.84 -3.25
C ALA A 101 -21.35 -12.49 -2.61
N ARG A 102 -20.43 -11.50 -2.63
CA ARG A 102 -20.68 -10.19 -2.00
C ARG A 102 -21.74 -9.36 -2.72
N LEU A 103 -21.89 -9.55 -4.03
CA LEU A 103 -22.79 -8.78 -4.89
C LEU A 103 -23.85 -9.66 -5.55
N ALA A 104 -24.27 -10.74 -4.87
CA ALA A 104 -25.28 -11.69 -5.35
C ALA A 104 -26.61 -11.03 -5.74
N LYS A 105 -26.96 -9.92 -5.09
CA LYS A 105 -28.20 -9.17 -5.35
C LYS A 105 -28.07 -8.12 -6.45
N ASN A 106 -26.86 -7.86 -6.95
CA ASN A 106 -26.62 -6.88 -8.01
C ASN A 106 -26.64 -7.58 -9.37
N ALA A 107 -27.75 -7.47 -10.08
CA ALA A 107 -27.94 -8.15 -11.37
C ALA A 107 -26.99 -7.64 -12.48
N GLU A 108 -26.50 -6.40 -12.41
CA GLU A 108 -25.49 -5.90 -13.35
C GLU A 108 -24.16 -6.63 -13.14
N VAL A 109 -23.72 -6.75 -11.88
CA VAL A 109 -22.49 -7.46 -11.53
C VAL A 109 -22.60 -8.94 -11.85
N GLN A 110 -23.71 -9.60 -11.51
CA GLN A 110 -23.89 -11.05 -11.79
C GLN A 110 -23.77 -11.38 -13.28
N ARG A 111 -24.24 -10.50 -14.17
CA ARG A 111 -24.10 -10.67 -15.63
C ARG A 111 -22.69 -10.40 -16.15
N SER A 112 -21.84 -9.80 -15.33
CA SER A 112 -20.51 -9.32 -15.69
C SER A 112 -19.38 -10.16 -15.08
N LEU A 113 -19.69 -11.21 -14.32
CA LEU A 113 -18.69 -11.97 -13.55
C LEU A 113 -17.66 -12.67 -14.43
N GLU A 114 -18.06 -13.15 -15.61
CA GLU A 114 -17.13 -13.76 -16.57
C GLU A 114 -16.15 -12.75 -17.19
N PHE A 115 -16.38 -11.45 -16.98
CA PHE A 115 -15.45 -10.38 -17.38
C PHE A 115 -14.46 -10.00 -16.28
N VAL A 116 -14.58 -10.56 -15.08
CA VAL A 116 -13.54 -10.43 -14.04
C VAL A 116 -12.27 -11.08 -14.58
N HIS A 117 -11.14 -10.38 -14.50
CA HIS A 117 -9.85 -10.82 -15.05
C HIS A 117 -9.82 -11.04 -16.57
N PHE A 118 -10.82 -10.55 -17.33
CA PHE A 118 -10.88 -10.79 -18.77
C PHE A 118 -9.62 -10.27 -19.49
N ALA A 119 -8.98 -11.17 -20.23
CA ALA A 119 -7.75 -10.93 -20.99
C ALA A 119 -6.53 -10.48 -20.15
N CYS A 120 -6.61 -10.54 -18.82
CA CYS A 120 -5.47 -10.27 -17.95
C CYS A 120 -4.64 -11.55 -17.73
N THR A 121 -3.35 -11.35 -17.46
CA THR A 121 -2.54 -12.31 -16.71
C THR A 121 -2.48 -11.90 -15.24
N SER A 122 -2.11 -12.83 -14.35
CA SER A 122 -1.89 -12.55 -12.93
C SER A 122 -0.96 -11.37 -12.71
N GLU A 123 0.05 -11.20 -13.56
CA GLU A 123 1.01 -10.10 -13.43
C GLU A 123 0.42 -8.73 -13.76
N ASP A 124 -0.60 -8.62 -14.62
CA ASP A 124 -1.30 -7.35 -14.85
C ASP A 124 -1.92 -6.83 -13.56
N ILE A 125 -2.41 -7.75 -12.72
CA ILE A 125 -3.00 -7.45 -11.43
C ILE A 125 -1.93 -7.23 -10.37
N ASN A 126 -0.92 -8.10 -10.30
CA ASN A 126 0.13 -8.05 -9.29
C ASN A 126 0.96 -6.78 -9.38
N ASN A 127 1.46 -6.44 -10.57
CA ASN A 127 2.32 -5.28 -10.72
C ASN A 127 1.59 -3.98 -10.32
N LEU A 128 0.31 -3.84 -10.68
CA LEU A 128 -0.51 -2.70 -10.31
C LEU A 128 -0.84 -2.69 -8.81
N ALA A 129 -1.13 -3.86 -8.23
CA ALA A 129 -1.35 -3.98 -6.78
C ALA A 129 -0.08 -3.55 -6.00
N TYR A 130 1.10 -4.03 -6.40
CA TYR A 130 2.36 -3.61 -5.80
C TYR A 130 2.66 -2.14 -6.03
N ALA A 131 2.39 -1.59 -7.22
CA ALA A 131 2.55 -0.16 -7.49
C ALA A 131 1.69 0.69 -6.55
N LEU A 132 0.43 0.30 -6.31
CA LEU A 132 -0.45 0.96 -5.35
C LEU A 132 0.08 0.85 -3.91
N MET A 133 0.55 -0.33 -3.50
CA MET A 133 1.12 -0.55 -2.16
C MET A 133 2.38 0.31 -1.93
N LEU A 134 3.28 0.36 -2.91
CA LEU A 134 4.50 1.18 -2.86
C LEU A 134 4.18 2.68 -2.88
N ALA A 135 3.29 3.13 -3.76
CA ALA A 135 2.91 4.53 -3.84
C ALA A 135 2.25 4.99 -2.53
N GLU A 136 1.27 4.24 -2.03
CA GLU A 136 0.55 4.65 -0.81
C GLU A 136 1.43 4.57 0.45
N SER A 137 2.27 3.55 0.58
CA SER A 137 3.22 3.48 1.71
C SER A 137 4.25 4.60 1.67
N ARG A 138 4.71 5.00 0.47
CA ARG A 138 5.60 6.15 0.31
C ARG A 138 4.94 7.43 0.80
N GLU A 139 3.75 7.73 0.29
CA GLU A 139 3.04 8.99 0.60
C GLU A 139 2.53 9.05 2.04
N LYS A 140 2.00 7.93 2.58
CA LYS A 140 1.33 7.92 3.89
C LYS A 140 2.24 7.56 5.06
N VAL A 141 3.37 6.89 4.80
CA VAL A 141 4.27 6.41 5.86
C VAL A 141 5.68 6.95 5.69
N LEU A 142 6.33 6.72 4.56
CA LEU A 142 7.75 7.04 4.41
C LEU A 142 8.02 8.55 4.40
N LEU A 143 7.34 9.30 3.53
CA LEU A 143 7.56 10.74 3.38
C LEU A 143 7.24 11.54 4.65
N PRO A 144 6.12 11.29 5.37
CA PRO A 144 5.87 11.97 6.64
C PRO A 144 6.98 11.73 7.68
N ARG A 145 7.52 10.50 7.76
CA ARG A 145 8.62 10.18 8.69
C ARG A 145 9.94 10.82 8.27
N LEU A 146 10.18 10.93 6.97
CA LEU A 146 11.35 11.64 6.45
C LEU A 146 11.25 13.14 6.77
N GLU A 147 10.07 13.74 6.64
CA GLU A 147 9.85 15.14 7.01
C GLU A 147 10.05 15.37 8.51
N ASP A 148 9.53 14.48 9.37
CA ASP A 148 9.78 14.52 10.83
C ASP A 148 11.29 14.54 11.15
N LEU A 149 12.08 13.72 10.44
CA LEU A 149 13.53 13.65 10.58
C LEU A 149 14.21 14.94 10.09
N ILE A 150 13.84 15.42 8.91
CA ILE A 150 14.37 16.67 8.34
C ILE A 150 14.10 17.83 9.30
N GLN A 151 12.88 17.92 9.85
CA GLN A 151 12.53 18.96 10.80
C GLN A 151 13.31 18.85 12.10
N SER A 152 13.56 17.63 12.59
CA SER A 152 14.42 17.39 13.76
C SER A 152 15.85 17.86 13.51
N LEU A 153 16.42 17.57 12.34
CA LEU A 153 17.75 18.04 11.94
C LEU A 153 17.80 19.57 11.80
N ARG A 154 16.77 20.19 11.20
CA ARG A 154 16.64 21.65 11.12
C ARG A 154 16.57 22.30 12.51
N ASN A 155 15.87 21.68 13.45
CA ASN A 155 15.78 22.16 14.83
C ASN A 155 17.14 22.09 15.53
N LEU A 156 17.88 20.99 15.38
CA LEU A 156 19.25 20.88 15.90
C LEU A 156 20.18 21.91 15.25
N ALA A 157 20.06 22.11 13.94
CA ALA A 157 20.84 23.08 13.20
C ALA A 157 20.65 24.51 13.74
N ARG A 158 19.40 24.92 13.95
CA ARG A 158 19.06 26.25 14.52
C ARG A 158 19.51 26.37 15.97
N LYS A 159 19.22 25.35 16.81
CA LYS A 159 19.57 25.35 18.24
C LYS A 159 21.07 25.48 18.47
N HIS A 160 21.88 24.87 17.61
CA HIS A 160 23.34 24.84 17.75
C HIS A 160 24.07 25.69 16.70
N ALA A 161 23.38 26.65 16.08
CA ALA A 161 23.92 27.46 14.98
C ALA A 161 25.21 28.20 15.35
N ALA A 162 25.30 28.70 16.59
CA ALA A 162 26.45 29.44 17.11
C ALA A 162 27.38 28.61 18.00
N LEU A 163 27.18 27.29 18.13
CA LEU A 163 28.02 26.44 18.97
C LEU A 163 29.31 26.04 18.22
N PRO A 164 30.48 26.63 18.55
CA PRO A 164 31.72 26.32 17.85
C PRO A 164 32.13 24.86 18.08
N MET A 165 32.67 24.23 17.04
CA MET A 165 33.15 22.86 17.06
C MET A 165 34.47 22.75 16.29
N LEU A 166 35.46 22.07 16.86
CA LEU A 166 36.68 21.72 16.15
C LEU A 166 36.36 20.68 15.07
N SER A 167 36.49 21.08 13.80
CA SER A 167 36.28 20.17 12.67
C SER A 167 37.38 19.11 12.62
N ARG A 168 37.08 18.00 11.95
CA ARG A 168 38.06 16.95 11.63
C ARG A 168 38.03 16.58 10.16
N THR A 169 39.16 16.72 9.48
CA THR A 169 39.38 16.22 8.11
C THR A 169 40.43 15.12 8.15
N HIS A 170 40.17 13.96 7.55
CA HIS A 170 40.99 12.75 7.72
C HIS A 170 41.21 12.39 9.21
N GLY A 171 40.23 12.71 10.06
CA GLY A 171 40.32 12.50 11.51
C GLY A 171 41.17 13.53 12.28
N GLN A 172 41.92 14.39 11.59
CA GLN A 172 42.83 15.38 12.17
C GLN A 172 42.15 16.74 12.40
N PRO A 173 42.55 17.53 13.40
CA PRO A 173 42.04 18.89 13.63
C PRO A 173 42.12 19.77 12.38
N ALA A 174 41.05 20.51 12.11
CA ALA A 174 40.94 21.43 10.97
C ALA A 174 40.24 22.73 11.37
N SER A 175 40.09 23.66 10.41
CA SER A 175 39.38 24.93 10.62
C SER A 175 38.02 24.73 11.30
N PRO A 176 37.69 25.49 12.36
CA PRO A 176 36.44 25.32 13.10
C PRO A 176 35.18 25.43 12.24
N THR A 177 34.12 24.75 12.67
CA THR A 177 32.74 24.85 12.16
C THR A 177 31.80 25.13 13.35
N THR A 178 30.49 25.04 13.13
CA THR A 178 29.52 24.95 14.24
C THR A 178 28.76 23.62 14.17
N LEU A 179 28.37 23.08 15.33
CA LEU A 179 27.56 21.86 15.36
C LEU A 179 26.28 22.04 14.56
N GLY A 180 25.66 23.22 14.63
CA GLY A 180 24.47 23.53 13.87
C GLY A 180 24.69 23.49 12.35
N LYS A 181 25.83 24.00 11.87
CA LYS A 181 26.20 23.93 10.45
C LYS A 181 26.37 22.49 9.96
N GLU A 182 26.93 21.60 10.78
CA GLU A 182 27.05 20.19 10.42
C GLU A 182 25.71 19.47 10.37
N MET A 183 24.78 19.78 11.28
CA MET A 183 23.41 19.25 11.21
C MET A 183 22.66 19.78 9.98
N ALA A 184 22.89 21.04 9.60
CA ALA A 184 22.29 21.65 8.42
C ALA A 184 22.70 20.95 7.11
N ASN A 185 23.94 20.44 7.01
CA ASN A 185 24.39 19.69 5.84
C ASN A 185 23.52 18.44 5.58
N PHE A 186 23.17 17.70 6.64
CA PHE A 186 22.30 16.52 6.51
C PHE A 186 20.87 16.90 6.16
N ALA A 187 20.33 17.93 6.83
CA ALA A 187 18.99 18.43 6.53
C ALA A 187 18.86 18.87 5.05
N GLN A 188 19.85 19.61 4.53
CA GLN A 188 19.84 20.11 3.15
C GLN A 188 19.94 19.00 2.09
N ARG A 189 20.64 17.91 2.39
CA ARG A 189 20.79 16.77 1.46
C ARG A 189 19.56 15.88 1.39
N LEU A 190 18.73 15.89 2.43
CA LEU A 190 17.51 15.08 2.53
C LEU A 190 16.25 15.83 2.04
N ALA A 191 16.27 17.16 2.08
CA ALA A 191 15.16 18.04 1.71
C ALA A 191 14.94 18.17 0.21
#